data_AF-A0A4R6G342-F1
#
_entry.id   AF-A0A4R6G342-F1
#
_cell.length_a   1.000
_cell.length_b   1.000
_cell.length_c   1.000
_cell.angle_alpha   90.00
_cell.angle_beta   90.00
_cell.angle_gamma   90.00
#
_symmetry.space_group_name_H-M   'P 1'
#
loop_
_entity.id
_entity.type
_entity.pdbx_description
1 polymer ?
#
loop_
_entity_poly.entity_id
_entity_poly.type
_entity_poly.pdbx_seq_one_letter_code
_entity_poly.pdbx_strand_id
1 'polypeptide(L)'
;MGNSTKIDWEEFRKKAQKAASQAAEETNEELAGEMASFTHLTKKEIQEIFPEKSEMEDFSELMEIVKSSTSRNNKVNKIVENSEKFGKVMVSLLSKII
;
A
#
# COMPACT_ATOMS: atom_id res chain seq x y z
N MET A 1 -47.71 -7.91 -22.65
CA MET A 1 -46.45 -8.58 -23.01
C MET A 1 -45.33 -7.89 -22.26
N GLY A 2 -45.02 -8.38 -21.05
CA GLY A 2 -43.98 -7.81 -20.20
C GLY A 2 -42.67 -8.53 -20.48
N ASN A 3 -41.67 -7.80 -20.96
CA ASN A 3 -40.28 -8.20 -20.86
C ASN A 3 -39.51 -6.98 -20.34
N SER A 4 -39.63 -6.72 -19.03
CA SER A 4 -38.59 -5.97 -18.34
C SER A 4 -37.32 -6.79 -18.46
N THR A 5 -36.34 -6.26 -19.20
CA THR A 5 -34.94 -6.68 -19.16
C THR A 5 -34.52 -6.67 -17.71
N LYS A 6 -34.64 -7.82 -17.03
CA LYS A 6 -34.11 -8.01 -15.68
C LYS A 6 -32.60 -7.95 -15.84
N ILE A 7 -32.03 -6.77 -15.63
CA ILE A 7 -30.59 -6.63 -15.43
C ILE A 7 -30.24 -7.62 -14.32
N ASP A 8 -29.35 -8.57 -14.64
CA ASP A 8 -28.79 -9.47 -13.65
C ASP A 8 -27.80 -8.66 -12.79
N TRP A 9 -28.36 -7.98 -11.79
CA TRP A 9 -27.63 -7.13 -10.86
C TRP A 9 -26.67 -7.93 -9.98
N GLU A 10 -26.84 -9.24 -9.86
CA GLU A 10 -25.89 -10.12 -9.17
C GLU A 10 -24.66 -10.35 -10.05
N GLU A 11 -24.85 -10.68 -11.33
CA GLU A 11 -23.74 -10.84 -12.28
C GLU A 11 -22.95 -9.54 -12.48
N PHE A 12 -23.65 -8.41 -12.60
CA PHE A 12 -23.03 -7.09 -12.69
C PHE A 12 -22.18 -6.78 -11.45
N ARG A 13 -22.71 -7.01 -10.23
CA ARG A 13 -21.96 -6.77 -8.99
C ARG A 13 -20.72 -7.65 -8.90
N LYS A 14 -20.80 -8.93 -9.28
CA LYS A 14 -19.64 -9.83 -9.33
C LYS A 14 -18.58 -9.35 -10.31
N LYS A 15 -18.99 -8.90 -11.51
CA LYS A 15 -18.07 -8.34 -12.52
C LYS A 15 -17.43 -7.03 -12.06
N ALA A 16 -18.22 -6.13 -11.48
CA ALA A 16 -17.74 -4.86 -10.93
C ALA A 16 -16.78 -5.09 -9.76
N GLN A 17 -17.08 -6.02 -8.85
CA GLN A 17 -16.20 -6.39 -7.75
C GLN A 17 -14.89 -7.01 -8.28
N LYS A 18 -14.97 -7.93 -9.25
CA LYS A 18 -13.77 -8.52 -9.87
C LYS A 18 -12.90 -7.46 -10.53
N ALA A 19 -13.49 -6.54 -11.30
CA ALA A 19 -12.77 -5.45 -11.94
C ALA A 19 -12.11 -4.52 -10.91
N ALA A 20 -12.83 -4.19 -9.83
CA ALA A 20 -12.30 -3.39 -8.73
C ALA A 20 -11.13 -4.10 -8.02
N SER A 21 -11.24 -5.41 -7.76
CA SER A 21 -10.15 -6.20 -7.17
C SER A 21 -8.92 -6.25 -8.07
N GLN A 22 -9.10 -6.45 -9.38
CA GLN A 22 -7.99 -6.46 -10.34
C GLN A 22 -7.29 -5.10 -10.42
N ALA A 23 -8.05 -4.01 -10.47
CA ALA A 23 -7.49 -2.66 -10.46
C ALA A 23 -6.72 -2.36 -9.16
N ALA A 24 -7.24 -2.82 -8.01
CA ALA A 24 -6.55 -2.68 -6.73
C ALA A 24 -5.23 -3.48 -6.68
N GLU A 25 -5.23 -4.70 -7.21
CA GLU A 25 -4.04 -5.55 -7.30
C GLU A 25 -2.97 -4.91 -8.20
N GLU A 26 -3.35 -4.44 -9.39
CA GLU A 26 -2.45 -3.75 -10.31
C GLU A 26 -1.85 -2.47 -9.70
N THR A 27 -2.67 -1.68 -8.99
CA THR A 27 -2.21 -0.48 -8.27
C THR A 27 -1.19 -0.82 -7.18
N ASN A 28 -1.45 -1.85 -6.38
CA ASN A 28 -0.52 -2.28 -5.32
C ASN A 28 0.78 -2.80 -5.92
N GLU A 29 0.69 -3.51 -7.04
CA GLU A 29 1.82 -4.02 -7.79
C GLU A 29 2.72 -2.90 -8.35
N GLU A 30 2.12 -1.83 -8.87
CA GLU A 30 2.83 -0.66 -9.36
C GLU A 30 3.52 0.08 -8.19
N LEU A 31 2.79 0.31 -7.09
CA LEU A 31 3.31 0.97 -5.89
C LEU A 31 4.50 0.22 -5.29
N ALA A 32 4.42 -1.11 -5.19
CA ALA A 32 5.54 -1.93 -4.71
C ALA A 32 6.74 -1.89 -5.67
N GLY A 33 6.51 -1.77 -6.98
CA GLY A 33 7.56 -1.56 -7.97
C GLY A 33 8.30 -0.24 -7.78
N GLU A 34 7.55 0.85 -7.61
CA GLU A 34 8.12 2.17 -7.32
C GLU A 34 8.94 2.15 -6.02
N MET A 35 8.42 1.57 -4.94
CA MET A 35 9.14 1.45 -3.66
C MET A 35 10.42 0.60 -3.78
N ALA A 36 10.39 -0.47 -4.57
CA ALA A 36 11.56 -1.29 -4.83
C ALA A 36 12.67 -0.48 -5.53
N SER A 37 12.30 0.47 -6.39
CA SER A 37 13.29 1.32 -7.09
C SER A 37 14.09 2.23 -6.14
N PHE A 38 13.53 2.56 -4.97
CA PHE A 38 14.12 3.48 -3.99
C PHE A 38 14.79 2.78 -2.80
N THR A 39 14.63 1.46 -2.70
CA THR A 39 15.14 0.64 -1.59
C THR A 39 16.02 -0.50 -2.13
N HIS A 40 16.63 -1.26 -1.22
CA HIS A 40 17.32 -2.51 -1.58
C HIS A 40 16.37 -3.72 -1.56
N LEU A 41 15.07 -3.50 -1.35
CA LEU A 41 14.05 -4.55 -1.32
C LEU A 41 13.50 -4.78 -2.72
N THR A 42 13.21 -6.03 -3.04
CA THR A 42 12.47 -6.40 -4.25
C THR A 42 10.98 -6.14 -4.11
N LYS A 43 10.27 -5.97 -5.23
CA LYS A 43 8.79 -5.86 -5.25
C LYS A 43 8.11 -6.98 -4.46
N LYS A 44 8.62 -8.21 -4.58
CA LYS A 44 8.10 -9.38 -3.86
C LYS A 44 8.32 -9.24 -2.35
N GLU A 45 9.50 -8.82 -1.90
CA GLU A 45 9.76 -8.61 -0.48
C GLU A 45 8.87 -7.49 0.09
N ILE A 46 8.64 -6.43 -0.66
CA ILE A 46 7.75 -5.35 -0.24
C ILE A 46 6.31 -5.85 -0.07
N GLN A 47 5.80 -6.66 -1.01
CA GLN A 47 4.48 -7.29 -0.89
C GLN A 47 4.38 -8.29 0.25
N GLU A 48 5.47 -9.01 0.56
CA GLU A 48 5.53 -9.92 1.72
C GLU A 48 5.52 -9.16 3.05
N ILE A 49 6.23 -8.02 3.12
CA ILE A 49 6.33 -7.20 4.33
C ILE A 49 5.05 -6.39 4.56
N PHE A 50 4.45 -5.89 3.48
CA PHE A 50 3.27 -5.02 3.50
C PHE A 50 2.18 -5.59 2.60
N PRO A 51 1.43 -6.61 3.06
CA PRO A 51 0.36 -7.21 2.27
C PRO A 51 -0.84 -6.27 2.09
N GLU A 52 -1.05 -5.34 3.01
CA GLU A 52 -2.13 -4.36 2.95
C GLU A 52 -1.70 -3.08 2.24
N LYS A 53 -2.60 -2.54 1.40
CA LYS A 53 -2.36 -1.26 0.70
C LYS A 53 -2.09 -0.11 1.67
N SER A 54 -2.80 -0.05 2.78
CA SER A 54 -2.58 0.96 3.83
C SER A 54 -1.16 0.93 4.37
N GLU A 55 -0.58 -0.25 4.58
CA GLU A 55 0.80 -0.37 5.07
C GLU A 55 1.82 0.07 4.02
N MET A 56 1.56 -0.20 2.74
CA MET A 56 2.37 0.33 1.65
C MET A 56 2.30 1.86 1.61
N GLU A 57 1.12 2.46 1.72
CA GLU A 57 0.95 3.91 1.77
C GLU A 57 1.71 4.54 2.96
N ASP A 58 1.63 3.91 4.13
CA ASP A 58 2.35 4.34 5.34
C ASP A 58 3.87 4.22 5.16
N PHE A 59 4.34 3.17 4.49
CA PHE A 59 5.75 3.00 4.14
C PHE A 59 6.22 4.06 3.15
N SER A 60 5.40 4.39 2.15
CA SER A 60 5.70 5.46 1.18
C SER A 60 5.91 6.80 1.87
N GLU A 61 5.02 7.17 2.79
CA GLU A 61 5.13 8.43 3.53
C GLU A 61 6.36 8.43 4.46
N LEU A 62 6.65 7.30 5.11
CA LEU A 62 7.87 7.16 5.90
C LEU A 62 9.12 7.38 5.04
N MET A 63 9.15 6.82 3.83
CA MET A 63 10.25 7.00 2.88
C MET A 63 10.39 8.47 2.46
N GLU A 64 9.28 9.17 2.21
CA GLU A 64 9.29 10.59 1.88
C GLU A 64 9.92 11.41 3.01
N ILE A 65 9.55 11.15 4.27
CA ILE A 65 10.14 11.82 5.43
C ILE A 65 11.64 11.55 5.51
N VAL A 66 12.06 10.28 5.35
CA VAL A 66 13.48 9.88 5.43
C VAL A 66 14.30 10.48 4.29
N LYS A 67 13.75 10.55 3.07
CA LYS A 67 14.43 11.10 1.89
C LYS A 67 14.33 12.62 1.76
N SER A 68 13.44 13.26 2.51
CA SER A 68 13.31 14.72 2.50
C SER A 68 14.64 15.42 2.82
N SER A 69 14.83 16.62 2.26
CA SER A 69 16.05 17.42 2.47
C SER A 69 16.14 18.10 3.84
N THR A 70 15.21 17.81 4.76
CA THR A 70 15.17 18.44 6.09
C THR A 70 16.22 17.87 7.06
N SER A 71 16.39 18.54 8.20
CA SER A 71 17.33 18.12 9.24
C SER A 71 16.94 16.77 9.84
N ARG A 72 17.92 16.02 10.34
CA ARG A 72 17.67 14.74 11.02
C ARG A 72 16.68 14.88 12.19
N ASN A 73 16.78 15.97 12.97
CA ASN A 73 15.84 16.22 14.07
C ASN A 73 14.41 16.42 13.57
N ASN A 74 14.22 17.17 12.49
CA ASN A 74 12.89 17.38 11.92
C ASN A 74 12.30 16.07 11.37
N LYS A 75 13.12 15.19 10.79
CA LYS A 75 12.67 13.86 10.36
C LYS A 75 12.20 13.02 11.55
N VAL A 76 13.00 12.97 12.61
CA VAL A 76 12.65 12.24 13.84
C VAL A 76 11.36 12.78 14.43
N ASN A 77 11.20 14.11 14.53
CA ASN A 77 9.99 14.71 15.07
C ASN A 77 8.75 14.33 14.25
N LYS A 78 8.81 14.40 12.92
CA LYS A 78 7.70 13.96 12.04
C LYS A 78 7.35 12.48 12.21
N ILE A 79 8.35 11.63 12.40
CA ILE A 79 8.14 10.20 12.66
C ILE A 79 7.47 9.99 14.02
N VAL A 80 7.91 10.73 15.05
CA VAL A 80 7.35 10.65 16.41
C VAL A 80 5.91 11.17 16.46
N GLU A 81 5.62 12.27 15.76
CA GLU A 81 4.27 12.84 15.61
C GLU A 81 3.28 11.84 15.00
N ASN A 82 3.77 10.90 14.18
CA ASN A 82 2.98 9.86 13.53
C ASN A 82 3.44 8.45 13.98
N SER A 83 3.88 8.34 15.23
CA SER A 83 4.54 7.12 15.74
C SER A 83 3.64 5.90 15.76
N GLU A 84 2.34 6.04 15.99
CA GLU A 84 1.39 4.92 15.92
C GLU A 84 1.33 4.32 14.52
N LYS A 85 1.26 5.19 13.51
CA LYS A 85 1.24 4.84 12.08
C LYS A 85 2.54 4.15 11.67
N PHE A 86 3.67 4.82 11.86
CA PHE A 86 4.97 4.28 11.45
C PHE A 86 5.46 3.15 12.34
N GLY A 87 4.94 3.01 13.56
CA GLY A 87 5.25 1.91 14.46
C GLY A 87 4.92 0.56 13.84
N LYS A 88 3.75 0.42 13.21
CA LYS A 88 3.36 -0.81 12.49
C LYS A 88 4.34 -1.12 11.36
N VAL A 89 4.64 -0.14 10.52
CA VAL A 89 5.59 -0.25 9.40
C VAL A 89 6.98 -0.68 9.88
N MET A 90 7.48 -0.06 10.95
CA MET A 90 8.81 -0.36 11.51
C MET A 90 8.88 -1.77 12.09
N VAL A 91 7.82 -2.25 12.75
CA VAL A 91 7.74 -3.62 13.25
C VAL A 91 7.76 -4.62 12.07
N SER A 92 6.98 -4.37 11.01
CA SER A 92 6.97 -5.23 9.83
C SER A 92 8.35 -5.30 9.16
N LEU A 93 9.04 -4.16 9.01
CA LEU A 93 10.41 -4.12 8.46
C LEU A 93 11.40 -4.90 9.33
N LEU A 94 11.38 -4.69 10.65
CA LEU A 94 12.27 -5.40 11.57
C LEU A 94 12.01 -6.90 11.59
N SER A 95 10.76 -7.33 11.45
CA SER A 95 10.38 -8.75 11.42
C SER A 95 10.92 -9.51 10.19
N LYS A 96 11.33 -8.79 9.13
CA LYS A 96 11.98 -9.39 7.95
C LYS A 96 13.49 -9.55 8.12
N ILE A 97 14.10 -8.74 8.99
CA ILE A 97 15.55 -8.71 9.22
C ILE A 97 15.97 -9.74 10.28
N ILE A 98 15.11 -9.99 11.27
CA ILE A 98 15.33 -10.92 12.39
C ILE A 98 14.74 -12.29 12.03
#